data_AF-A2BM90-F1
#
_entry.id   AF-A2BM90-F1
#
_cell.length_a   1.000
_cell.length_b   1.000
_cell.length_c   1.000
_cell.angle_alpha   90.00
_cell.angle_beta   90.00
_cell.angle_gamma   90.00
#
_symmetry.space_group_name_H-M   'P 1'
#
loop_
_entity.id
_entity.type
_entity.pdbx_description
1 polymer ?
#
loop_
_entity_poly.entity_id
_entity_poly.type
_entity_poly.pdbx_seq_one_letter_code
_entity_poly.pdbx_strand_id
1 'polypeptide(L)'
;MVDYYSQRESIHVAHLEGLASTGMIKQFKVEDCEHPGMGRIVAELVDGRTYVTKCIDSRGLKKVVMYLQYASNLSRLIVEGIAEEEREEQG
;
A
#
# COMPACT_ATOMS: atom_id res chain seq x y z
N MET A 1 7.88 -1.30 28.81
CA MET A 1 7.77 -2.11 27.57
C MET A 1 6.37 -1.86 27.05
N VAL A 2 6.23 -1.03 26.01
CA VAL A 2 4.92 -0.78 25.39
C VAL A 2 4.79 -1.78 24.27
N ASP A 3 3.94 -2.78 24.46
CA ASP A 3 3.54 -3.71 23.41
C ASP A 3 2.81 -2.91 22.31
N TYR A 4 3.55 -2.48 21.29
CA TYR A 4 3.00 -2.09 20.00
C TYR A 4 2.41 -3.34 19.35
N TYR A 5 1.26 -3.81 19.86
CA TYR A 5 0.39 -4.66 19.05
C TYR A 5 0.15 -3.88 17.76
N SER A 6 0.76 -4.36 16.67
CA SER A 6 0.42 -3.98 15.31
C SER A 6 -1.07 -4.28 15.13
N GLN A 7 -1.91 -3.32 15.51
CA GLN A 7 -3.34 -3.37 15.27
C GLN A 7 -3.49 -3.28 13.76
N ARG A 8 -3.75 -4.42 13.13
CA ARG A 8 -4.08 -4.49 11.71
C ARG A 8 -5.49 -3.96 11.56
N GLU A 9 -5.61 -2.74 11.06
CA GLU A 9 -6.91 -2.11 10.81
C GLU A 9 -7.50 -2.63 9.49
N SER A 10 -8.82 -2.85 9.44
CA SER A 10 -9.46 -3.27 8.19
C SER A 10 -9.63 -2.10 7.24
N ILE A 11 -9.35 -2.31 5.96
CA ILE A 11 -9.54 -1.31 4.91
C ILE A 11 -10.27 -1.89 3.70
N HIS A 12 -11.03 -1.04 3.01
CA HIS A 12 -11.58 -1.37 1.69
C HIS A 12 -10.48 -1.21 0.62
N VAL A 13 -10.49 -2.09 -0.39
CA VAL A 13 -9.50 -2.10 -1.48
C VAL A 13 -9.35 -0.73 -2.14
N ALA A 14 -10.47 -0.06 -2.45
CA ALA A 14 -10.44 1.26 -3.10
C ALA A 14 -9.69 2.33 -2.29
N HIS A 15 -9.79 2.30 -0.95
CA HIS A 15 -9.04 3.24 -0.11
C HIS A 15 -7.56 2.88 -0.07
N LEU A 16 -7.23 1.59 -0.08
CA LEU A 16 -5.84 1.13 -0.16
C LEU A 16 -5.20 1.55 -1.50
N GLU A 17 -5.92 1.43 -2.61
CA GLU A 17 -5.49 1.92 -3.92
C GLU A 17 -5.22 3.43 -3.92
N GLY A 18 -6.09 4.23 -3.29
CA GLY A 18 -5.86 5.67 -3.09
C GLY A 18 -4.57 5.95 -2.32
N LEU A 19 -4.32 5.25 -1.21
CA LEU A 19 -3.08 5.38 -0.43
C LEU A 19 -1.83 5.02 -1.25
N ALA A 20 -1.94 4.05 -2.17
CA ALA A 20 -0.85 3.69 -3.07
C ALA A 20 -0.54 4.84 -4.06
N SER A 21 -1.58 5.45 -4.64
CA SER A 21 -1.42 6.56 -5.59
C SER A 21 -0.79 7.80 -4.97
N THR A 22 -0.94 8.00 -3.66
CA THR A 22 -0.35 9.12 -2.93
C THR A 22 1.01 8.79 -2.30
N GLY A 23 1.58 7.60 -2.58
CA GLY A 23 2.88 7.20 -2.04
C GLY A 23 2.89 6.90 -0.53
N MET A 24 1.72 6.69 0.08
CA MET A 24 1.62 6.43 1.52
C MET A 24 1.91 4.98 1.89
N ILE A 25 1.89 4.06 0.93
CA ILE A 25 2.24 2.65 1.14
C ILE A 25 3.76 2.51 1.09
N LYS A 26 4.34 2.09 2.22
CA LYS A 26 5.77 1.78 2.33
C LYS A 26 6.07 0.41 1.71
N GLN A 27 5.29 -0.60 2.07
CA GLN A 27 5.37 -1.96 1.54
C GLN A 27 4.04 -2.70 1.68
N PHE A 28 3.83 -3.75 0.89
CA PHE A 28 2.67 -4.62 1.03
C PHE A 28 3.02 -6.08 0.73
N LYS A 29 2.21 -7.01 1.24
CA LYS A 29 2.28 -8.43 0.93
C LYS A 29 0.89 -9.02 0.73
N VAL A 30 0.86 -10.17 0.07
CA VAL A 30 -0.32 -11.01 -0.05
C VAL A 30 -0.26 -12.09 1.02
N GLU A 31 -1.34 -12.25 1.79
CA GLU A 31 -1.53 -13.36 2.73
C GLU A 31 -2.69 -14.23 2.25
N ASP A 32 -2.53 -15.55 2.34
CA ASP A 32 -3.58 -16.49 2.01
C ASP A 32 -4.77 -16.38 2.97
N CYS A 33 -5.96 -16.62 2.45
CA CYS A 33 -7.18 -16.77 3.23
C CYS A 33 -7.54 -18.24 3.43
N GLU A 34 -8.51 -18.51 4.30
CA GLU A 34 -8.97 -19.88 4.60
C GLU A 34 -9.56 -20.60 3.38
N HIS A 35 -10.03 -19.85 2.37
CA HIS A 35 -10.59 -20.41 1.15
C HIS A 35 -9.55 -20.49 0.02
N PRO A 36 -9.41 -21.66 -0.66
CA PRO A 36 -8.47 -21.82 -1.76
C PRO A 36 -8.67 -20.79 -2.87
N GLY A 37 -7.57 -20.19 -3.33
CA GLY A 37 -7.60 -19.17 -4.39
C GLY A 37 -8.09 -17.80 -3.94
N MET A 38 -8.23 -17.58 -2.64
CA MET A 38 -8.47 -16.26 -2.05
C MET A 38 -7.26 -15.77 -1.27
N GLY A 39 -7.01 -14.46 -1.35
CA GLY A 39 -5.97 -13.82 -0.56
C GLY A 39 -6.41 -12.44 -0.11
N ARG A 40 -5.69 -11.87 0.85
CA ARG A 40 -5.86 -10.50 1.33
C ARG A 40 -4.54 -9.76 1.24
N ILE A 41 -4.62 -8.44 1.18
CA ILE A 41 -3.44 -7.59 1.18
C ILE A 41 -3.23 -7.06 2.58
N VAL A 42 -1.97 -7.16 3.03
CA VAL A 42 -1.48 -6.49 4.24
C VAL A 42 -0.50 -5.43 3.80
N ALA A 43 -0.81 -4.17 4.11
CA ALA A 43 -0.01 -3.02 3.72
C ALA A 43 0.48 -2.25 4.94
N GLU A 44 1.76 -1.93 4.96
CA GLU A 44 2.39 -1.05 5.93
C GLU A 44 2.51 0.35 5.30
N LEU A 45 2.04 1.36 6.03
CA LEU A 45 2.15 2.76 5.62
C LEU A 45 3.45 3.38 6.09
N VAL A 46 3.81 4.52 5.49
CA VAL A 46 5.00 5.30 5.87
C VAL A 46 4.98 5.79 7.33
N ASP A 47 3.80 5.93 7.93
CA ASP A 47 3.61 6.33 9.33
C ASP A 47 3.60 5.16 10.33
N GLY A 48 3.83 3.93 9.84
CA GLY A 48 3.89 2.71 10.65
C GLY A 48 2.55 2.02 10.90
N ARG A 49 1.42 2.59 10.45
CA ARG A 49 0.12 1.89 10.51
C ARG A 49 0.08 0.71 9.55
N THR A 50 -0.65 -0.35 9.92
CA THR A 50 -0.83 -1.54 9.09
C THR A 50 -2.31 -1.73 8.77
N TYR A 51 -2.64 -1.76 7.48
CA TYR A 51 -3.98 -2.04 6.99
C TYR A 51 -4.10 -3.43 6.38
N VAL A 52 -5.27 -4.06 6.53
CA VAL A 52 -5.59 -5.36 5.95
C VAL A 52 -6.93 -5.32 5.20
N THR A 53 -6.94 -5.87 3.98
CA THR A 53 -8.18 -5.99 3.21
C THR A 53 -9.00 -7.20 3.64
N LYS A 54 -10.28 -7.24 3.23
CA LYS A 54 -11.02 -8.51 3.18
C LYS A 54 -10.37 -9.49 2.20
N CYS A 55 -10.75 -10.77 2.29
CA CYS A 55 -10.35 -11.77 1.32
C CYS A 55 -10.94 -11.44 -0.06
N ILE A 56 -10.10 -11.54 -1.08
CA ILE A 56 -10.38 -11.23 -2.48
C ILE A 56 -10.14 -12.51 -3.27
N ASP A 57 -10.98 -12.77 -4.26
CA ASP A 57 -10.74 -13.85 -5.20
C ASP A 57 -9.47 -13.62 -6.02
N SER A 58 -8.91 -14.70 -6.58
CA SER A 58 -7.66 -14.65 -7.35
C SER A 58 -7.62 -13.64 -8.49
N ARG A 59 -8.76 -13.36 -9.15
CA ARG A 59 -8.81 -12.40 -10.27
C ARG A 59 -8.77 -10.98 -9.72
N GLY A 60 -9.57 -10.68 -8.69
CA GLY A 60 -9.53 -9.41 -7.98
C GLY A 60 -8.15 -9.14 -7.39
N LEU A 61 -7.55 -10.12 -6.73
CA LEU A 61 -6.25 -10.00 -6.08
C LEU A 61 -5.13 -9.64 -7.08
N LYS A 62 -5.08 -10.29 -8.25
CA LYS A 62 -4.13 -9.96 -9.32
C LYS A 62 -4.25 -8.50 -9.78
N LYS A 63 -5.48 -8.02 -9.96
CA LYS A 63 -5.74 -6.62 -10.36
C LYS A 63 -5.18 -5.66 -9.30
N VAL A 64 -5.50 -5.90 -8.04
CA VAL A 64 -5.10 -4.99 -6.96
C VAL A 64 -3.58 -5.00 -6.79
N VAL A 65 -2.93 -6.17 -6.78
CA VAL A 65 -1.46 -6.25 -6.68
C VAL A 65 -0.78 -5.48 -7.81
N MET A 66 -1.24 -5.65 -9.05
CA MET A 66 -0.71 -4.92 -10.20
C MET A 66 -0.87 -3.40 -10.04
N TYR A 67 -2.05 -2.96 -9.58
CA TYR A 67 -2.31 -1.55 -9.34
C TYR A 67 -1.42 -0.98 -8.24
N LEU A 68 -1.33 -1.64 -7.07
CA LEU A 68 -0.49 -1.19 -5.97
C LEU A 68 0.98 -1.10 -6.38
N GLN A 69 1.49 -2.11 -7.09
CA GLN A 69 2.88 -2.10 -7.58
C GLN A 69 3.14 -0.90 -8.51
N TYR A 70 2.24 -0.65 -9.46
CA TYR A 70 2.40 0.43 -10.43
C TYR A 70 2.24 1.81 -9.79
N ALA A 71 1.20 1.99 -8.97
CA ALA A 71 0.92 3.23 -8.27
C ALA A 71 2.05 3.61 -7.31
N SER A 72 2.55 2.65 -6.51
CA SER A 72 3.66 2.90 -5.58
C SER A 72 4.98 3.23 -6.29
N ASN A 73 5.21 2.69 -7.50
CA ASN A 73 6.39 3.05 -8.30
C ASN A 73 6.26 4.47 -8.85
N LEU A 74 5.11 4.82 -9.43
CA LEU A 74 4.88 6.16 -9.97
C LEU A 74 4.88 7.24 -8.90
N SER A 75 4.25 6.98 -7.75
CA SER A 75 4.21 7.95 -6.66
C SER A 75 5.61 8.29 -6.15
N ARG A 76 6.53 7.32 -6.13
CA ARG A 76 7.94 7.58 -5.77
C ARG A 76 8.60 8.52 -6.76
N LEU A 77 8.41 8.31 -8.07
CA LEU A 77 8.94 9.19 -9.11
C LEU A 77 8.39 10.63 -8.99
N ILE A 78 7.11 10.78 -8.66
CA ILE A 78 6.49 12.10 -8.45
C ILE A 78 7.11 12.80 -7.24
N VAL A 79 7.26 12.09 -6.12
CA VAL A 79 7.87 12.65 -4.90
C VAL A 79 9.34 13.02 -5.14
N GLU A 80 10.09 12.18 -5.85
CA GLU A 80 11.49 12.46 -6.23
C GLU A 80 11.60 13.68 -7.15
N GLY A 81 10.74 13.78 -8.17
CA GLY A 81 10.74 14.93 -9.08
C GLY A 81 10.42 16.26 -8.39
N ILE A 82 9.42 16.29 -7.50
CA ILE A 82 9.10 17.50 -6.71
C ILE A 82 10.29 17.91 -5.83
N ALA A 83 10.97 16.94 -5.21
CA ALA A 83 12.12 17.22 -4.34
C ALA A 83 13.36 17.71 -5.10
N GLU A 84 13.48 17.44 -6.40
CA GLU A 84 14.52 17.99 -7.28
C GLU A 84 14.18 19.44 -7.67
N GLU A 85 12.94 19.70 -8.12
CA GLU A 85 12.47 21.05 -8.48
C GLU A 85 12.63 22.04 -7.31
N GLU A 86 12.26 21.66 -6.08
CA GLU A 86 12.39 22.51 -4.90
C GLU A 86 13.85 22.86 -4.54
N ARG A 87 14.84 22.03 -4.91
CA ARG A 87 16.26 22.31 -4.68
C ARG A 87 16.83 23.26 -5.71
N GLU A 88 16.37 23.16 -6.95
CA GLU A 88 16.79 24.06 -8.03
C GLU A 88 16.25 25.48 -7.83
N GLU A 89 15.06 25.64 -7.25
CA GLU A 89 14.48 26.96 -6.94
C GLU A 89 15.12 27.67 -5.72
N GLN A 90 15.85 26.93 -4.87
CA GLN A 90 16.50 27.47 -3.66
C GLN A 90 18.00 27.73 -3.82
N GLY A 91 18.60 27.42 -4.98
CA GLY A 91 20.01 27.62 -5.31
C GLY A 91 20.26 28.87 -6.15
#